data_AF-A0A1J5VB66-F1
#
_entry.id   AF-A0A1J5VB66-F1
#
_cell.length_a   1.000
_cell.length_b   1.000
_cell.length_c   1.000
_cell.angle_alpha   90.00
_cell.angle_beta   90.00
_cell.angle_gamma   90.00
#
_symmetry.space_group_name_H-M   'P 1'
#
loop_
_entity.id
_entity.type
_entity.pdbx_description
1 polymer ?
#
loop_
_entity_poly.entity_id
_entity_poly.type
_entity_poly.pdbx_seq_one_letter_code
_entity_poly.pdbx_strand_id
1 'polypeptide(L)'
;MSDSFSQLRSAGGSNKPWVVGGVLALVVSLIGVALAAAYWSAQPKPERSGAPAVVTVTALPETPQVRDDAPSGTFQGTLQSHDPAATVAAWPAIFSLHEGQGMVSYPLNGCVALIGFDGKTSALTKQCPPSTDEGFWDFSSPEPGIVEARFYEHHNEESPSVEGALSLLVE
;
A
#
# COMPACT_ATOMS: atom_id res chain seq x y z
N MET A 1 64.25 -12.68 -38.28
CA MET A 1 64.12 -13.42 -37.02
C MET A 1 62.85 -12.89 -36.37
N SER A 2 61.77 -13.66 -36.40
CA SER A 2 60.44 -13.26 -35.92
C SER A 2 60.32 -13.61 -34.44
N ASP A 3 60.12 -12.61 -33.58
CA ASP A 3 60.02 -12.80 -32.14
C ASP A 3 58.84 -13.70 -31.75
N SER A 4 59.10 -14.66 -30.86
CA SER A 4 58.15 -15.69 -30.39
C SER A 4 56.88 -15.15 -29.73
N PHE A 5 56.80 -13.85 -29.46
CA PHE A 5 55.60 -13.19 -28.92
C PHE A 5 54.64 -12.67 -30.01
N SER A 6 55.02 -12.73 -31.29
CA SER A 6 54.17 -12.30 -32.40
C SER A 6 52.97 -13.24 -32.63
N GLN A 7 53.13 -14.55 -32.39
CA GLN A 7 52.05 -15.53 -32.55
C GLN A 7 50.98 -15.45 -31.44
N LEU A 8 51.31 -14.93 -30.26
CA LEU A 8 50.33 -14.73 -29.18
C LEU A 8 49.38 -13.55 -29.46
N ARG A 9 49.82 -12.56 -30.26
CA ARG A 9 48.94 -11.46 -30.71
C ARG A 9 48.02 -11.87 -31.87
N SER A 10 48.41 -12.83 -32.69
CA SER A 10 47.61 -13.34 -33.81
C SER A 10 46.75 -14.56 -33.48
N ALA A 11 46.98 -15.23 -32.34
CA ALA A 11 46.19 -16.37 -31.86
C ALA A 11 44.86 -15.97 -31.19
N GLY A 12 44.56 -14.66 -31.12
CA GLY A 12 43.28 -14.14 -30.64
C GLY A 12 42.20 -14.26 -31.72
N GLY A 13 41.65 -15.47 -31.89
CA GLY A 13 40.47 -15.71 -32.72
C GLY A 13 39.29 -14.82 -32.34
N SER A 14 38.29 -14.76 -33.24
CA SER A 14 37.08 -13.92 -33.25
C SER A 14 36.11 -14.09 -32.05
N ASN A 15 36.64 -14.17 -30.83
CA ASN A 15 35.90 -14.31 -29.58
C ASN A 15 35.63 -12.94 -28.93
N LYS A 16 36.20 -11.86 -29.48
CA LYS A 16 35.95 -10.47 -29.05
C LYS A 16 34.47 -10.15 -28.83
N PRO A 17 33.52 -10.48 -29.73
CA PRO A 17 32.10 -10.20 -29.48
C PRO A 17 31.53 -10.98 -28.29
N TRP A 18 31.97 -12.23 -28.08
CA TRP A 18 31.55 -13.04 -26.92
C TRP A 18 32.11 -12.53 -25.61
N VAL A 19 33.38 -12.09 -25.60
CA VAL A 19 34.01 -11.48 -24.41
C VAL A 19 33.32 -10.15 -24.08
N VAL A 20 33.04 -9.32 -25.09
CA VAL A 20 32.31 -8.05 -24.89
C VAL A 20 30.89 -8.32 -24.37
N GLY A 21 30.20 -9.32 -24.91
CA GLY A 21 28.89 -9.75 -24.43
C GLY A 21 28.92 -10.23 -22.98
N GLY A 22 29.92 -11.03 -22.60
CA GLY A 22 30.11 -11.50 -21.23
C GLY A 22 30.40 -10.37 -20.25
N VAL A 23 31.24 -9.39 -20.64
CA VAL A 23 31.53 -8.21 -19.81
C VAL A 23 30.28 -7.33 -19.65
N LEU A 24 29.51 -7.11 -20.72
CA LEU A 24 28.25 -6.35 -20.63
C LEU A 24 27.24 -7.04 -19.71
N ALA A 25 27.07 -8.35 -19.84
CA ALA A 25 26.18 -9.11 -18.97
C ALA A 25 26.58 -9.01 -17.49
N LEU A 26 27.89 -9.08 -17.21
CA LEU A 26 28.43 -8.90 -15.86
C LEU A 26 28.12 -7.50 -15.30
N VAL A 27 28.34 -6.45 -16.09
CA VAL A 27 28.08 -5.06 -15.68
C VAL A 27 26.59 -4.84 -15.38
N VAL A 28 25.70 -5.31 -16.25
CA VAL A 28 24.25 -5.19 -16.04
C VAL A 28 23.82 -5.94 -14.78
N SER A 29 24.38 -7.13 -14.54
CA SER A 29 24.09 -7.92 -13.35
C SER A 29 24.54 -7.21 -12.07
N LEU A 30 25.73 -6.60 -12.06
CA LEU A 30 26.24 -5.82 -10.93
C LEU A 30 25.38 -4.59 -10.63
N ILE A 31 24.92 -3.87 -11.67
CA ILE A 31 24.02 -2.73 -11.51
C ILE A 31 22.68 -3.19 -10.91
N GLY A 32 22.12 -4.29 -11.40
CA GLY A 32 20.88 -4.87 -10.86
C GLY A 32 20.99 -5.24 -9.39
N VAL A 33 22.09 -5.90 -9.00
CA VAL A 33 22.35 -6.25 -7.59
C VAL A 33 22.50 -5.00 -6.72
N ALA A 34 23.21 -3.97 -7.19
CA ALA A 34 23.39 -2.72 -6.46
C ALA A 34 22.05 -1.98 -6.26
N LEU A 35 21.19 -1.94 -7.29
CA LEU A 35 19.87 -1.31 -7.21
C LEU A 35 18.94 -2.08 -6.26
N ALA A 36 18.94 -3.42 -6.32
CA ALA A 36 18.17 -4.25 -5.40
C ALA A 36 18.62 -4.04 -3.94
N ALA A 37 19.94 -4.00 -3.69
CA ALA A 37 20.49 -3.73 -2.37
C ALA A 37 20.13 -2.31 -1.87
N ALA A 38 20.20 -1.31 -2.76
CA ALA A 38 19.81 0.06 -2.44
C ALA A 38 18.32 0.14 -2.07
N TYR A 39 17.45 -0.48 -2.87
CA TYR A 39 16.01 -0.56 -2.59
C TYR A 39 15.70 -1.19 -1.24
N TRP A 40 16.33 -2.33 -0.93
CA TRP A 40 16.18 -2.99 0.37
C TRP A 40 16.74 -2.16 1.52
N SER A 41 17.85 -1.46 1.33
CA SER A 41 18.45 -0.60 2.35
C SER A 41 17.66 0.69 2.62
N ALA A 42 16.94 1.17 1.61
CA ALA A 42 16.11 2.37 1.70
C ALA A 42 14.73 2.07 2.31
N GLN A 43 14.37 0.80 2.50
CA GLN A 43 13.22 0.47 3.32
C GLN A 43 13.52 0.88 4.77
N PRO A 44 12.73 1.79 5.35
CA PRO A 44 12.95 2.20 6.73
C PRO A 44 12.86 0.96 7.60
N LYS A 45 13.97 0.64 8.26
CA LYS A 45 14.02 -0.43 9.25
C LYS A 45 12.93 -0.10 10.28
N PRO A 46 11.98 -1.00 10.57
CA PRO A 46 10.95 -0.72 11.56
C PRO A 46 11.67 -0.37 12.86
N GLU A 47 11.56 0.89 13.22
CA GLU A 47 12.17 1.43 14.42
C GLU A 47 11.61 0.59 15.56
N ARG A 48 12.51 -0.08 16.30
CA ARG A 48 12.12 -0.93 17.42
C ARG A 48 11.54 0.02 18.45
N SER A 49 10.22 0.21 18.39
CA SER A 49 9.46 1.21 19.12
C SER A 49 9.88 1.15 20.58
N GLY A 50 10.63 2.18 21.00
CA GLY A 50 10.87 2.43 22.41
C GLY A 50 9.51 2.58 23.09
N ALA A 51 9.43 2.10 24.33
CA ALA A 51 8.21 1.98 25.13
C ALA A 51 7.16 3.08 24.83
N PRO A 52 5.88 2.71 24.70
CA PRO A 52 4.84 3.60 24.20
C PRO A 52 4.82 4.90 24.99
N ALA A 53 5.12 6.01 24.32
CA ALA A 53 4.87 7.32 24.87
C ALA A 53 3.36 7.49 24.93
N VAL A 54 2.81 7.50 26.15
CA VAL A 54 1.41 7.84 26.38
C VAL A 54 1.24 9.31 25.99
N VAL A 55 0.73 9.54 24.78
CA VAL A 55 0.35 10.86 24.31
C VAL A 55 -1.02 11.15 24.91
N THR A 56 -1.06 11.93 25.98
CA THR A 56 -2.30 12.41 26.57
C THR A 56 -2.88 13.48 25.64
N VAL A 57 -3.74 13.06 24.70
CA VAL A 57 -4.47 13.97 23.81
C VAL A 57 -5.62 14.59 24.60
N THR A 58 -5.41 15.80 25.15
CA THR A 58 -6.52 16.66 25.57
C THR A 58 -7.06 17.37 24.33
N ALA A 59 -7.81 16.65 23.50
CA ALA A 59 -8.67 17.29 22.50
C ALA A 59 -9.88 17.87 23.22
N LEU A 60 -10.02 19.18 23.21
CA LEU A 60 -11.27 19.85 23.57
C LEU A 60 -12.22 19.61 22.39
N PRO A 61 -13.33 18.85 22.54
CA PRO A 61 -14.21 18.60 21.41
C PRO A 61 -14.95 19.90 21.09
N GLU A 62 -14.63 20.48 19.94
CA GLU A 62 -15.57 21.34 19.23
C GLU A 62 -16.68 20.40 18.77
N THR A 63 -17.87 20.50 19.39
CA THR A 63 -18.99 19.56 19.20
C THR A 63 -19.26 19.32 17.72
N PRO A 64 -18.83 18.17 17.15
CA PRO A 64 -19.20 17.82 15.79
C PRO A 64 -20.67 17.38 15.83
N GLN A 65 -21.40 17.56 14.74
CA GLN A 65 -22.74 16.99 14.62
C GLN A 65 -22.61 15.46 14.56
N VAL A 66 -22.72 14.84 15.73
CA VAL A 66 -22.77 13.39 15.90
C VAL A 66 -23.96 12.87 15.11
N ARG A 67 -23.69 12.01 14.12
CA ARG A 67 -24.72 11.19 13.50
C ARG A 67 -24.89 9.98 14.42
N ASP A 68 -25.96 9.95 15.22
CA ASP A 68 -26.24 8.91 16.23
C ASP A 68 -26.20 7.47 15.66
N ASP A 69 -26.28 7.30 14.34
CA ASP A 69 -26.26 6.01 13.63
C ASP A 69 -24.87 5.59 13.11
N ALA A 70 -23.79 6.31 13.44
CA ALA A 70 -22.47 6.01 12.91
C ALA A 70 -21.87 4.74 13.56
N PRO A 71 -21.45 3.73 12.77
CA PRO A 71 -20.94 2.47 13.31
C PRO A 71 -19.65 2.70 14.09
N SER A 72 -19.56 2.05 15.26
CA SER A 72 -18.40 2.11 16.13
C SER A 72 -17.94 0.70 16.47
N GLY A 73 -16.64 0.44 16.33
CA GLY A 73 -16.03 -0.88 16.54
C GLY A 73 -14.96 -1.20 15.51
N THR A 74 -14.34 -2.37 15.67
CA THR A 74 -13.43 -2.92 14.68
C THR A 74 -14.18 -3.93 13.83
N PHE A 75 -14.17 -3.74 12.52
CA PHE A 75 -14.86 -4.57 11.56
C PHE A 75 -13.84 -5.19 10.61
N GLN A 76 -14.03 -6.47 10.28
CA GLN A 76 -13.21 -7.16 9.29
C GLN A 76 -14.10 -7.76 8.20
N GLY A 77 -13.57 -7.80 6.99
CA GLY A 77 -14.24 -8.47 5.89
C GLY A 77 -13.46 -8.32 4.59
N THR A 78 -14.14 -8.55 3.49
CA THR A 78 -13.56 -8.51 2.15
C THR A 78 -14.21 -7.38 1.36
N LEU A 79 -13.38 -6.54 0.77
CA LEU A 79 -13.77 -5.52 -0.19
C LEU A 79 -13.65 -6.09 -1.60
N GLN A 80 -14.55 -5.67 -2.48
CA GLN A 80 -14.60 -6.03 -3.89
C GLN A 80 -14.50 -4.76 -4.73
N SER A 81 -13.62 -4.76 -5.72
CA SER A 81 -13.50 -3.70 -6.71
C SER A 81 -14.45 -3.94 -7.88
N HIS A 82 -15.16 -2.89 -8.28
CA HIS A 82 -15.98 -2.86 -9.48
C HIS A 82 -15.22 -2.37 -10.73
N ASP A 83 -13.99 -1.88 -10.56
CA ASP A 83 -13.14 -1.52 -11.69
C ASP A 83 -12.67 -2.78 -12.47
N PRO A 84 -13.04 -2.93 -13.76
CA PRO A 84 -12.60 -4.06 -14.58
C PRO A 84 -11.10 -4.06 -14.88
N ALA A 85 -10.39 -2.93 -14.68
CA ALA A 85 -8.94 -2.83 -14.82
C ALA A 85 -8.18 -3.14 -13.52
N ALA A 86 -8.88 -3.38 -12.40
CA ALA A 86 -8.25 -3.66 -11.13
C ALA A 86 -7.40 -4.94 -11.18
N THR A 87 -6.15 -4.84 -10.71
CA THR A 87 -5.24 -5.99 -10.63
C THR A 87 -5.73 -7.04 -9.63
N VAL A 88 -6.48 -6.61 -8.61
CA VAL A 88 -7.06 -7.47 -7.57
C VAL A 88 -8.54 -7.15 -7.46
N ALA A 89 -9.39 -8.14 -7.77
CA ALA A 89 -10.84 -7.97 -7.74
C ALA A 89 -11.42 -7.95 -6.33
N ALA A 90 -10.77 -8.61 -5.36
CA ALA A 90 -11.22 -8.63 -3.97
C ALA A 90 -10.06 -8.79 -2.99
N TRP A 91 -10.12 -8.11 -1.84
CA TRP A 91 -9.08 -8.17 -0.81
C TRP A 91 -9.64 -7.98 0.61
N PRO A 92 -8.99 -8.55 1.63
CA PRO A 92 -9.39 -8.35 3.02
C PRO A 92 -9.04 -6.93 3.49
N ALA A 93 -9.89 -6.36 4.32
CA ALA A 93 -9.69 -5.08 4.97
C ALA A 93 -10.20 -5.11 6.41
N ILE A 94 -9.59 -4.30 7.25
CA ILE A 94 -9.98 -4.09 8.64
C ILE A 94 -10.26 -2.61 8.82
N PHE A 95 -11.45 -2.28 9.31
CA PHE A 95 -11.87 -0.92 9.60
C PHE A 95 -12.04 -0.77 11.11
N SER A 96 -11.39 0.22 11.70
CA SER A 96 -11.66 0.63 13.08
C SER A 96 -12.37 1.98 13.02
N LEU A 97 -13.68 1.95 13.25
CA LEU A 97 -14.57 3.10 13.16
C LEU A 97 -14.98 3.56 14.56
N HIS A 98 -15.13 4.86 14.72
CA HIS A 98 -15.65 5.48 15.92
C HIS A 98 -16.36 6.78 15.54
N GLU A 99 -17.68 6.83 15.75
CA GLU A 99 -18.49 8.05 15.55
C GLU A 99 -18.37 8.68 14.14
N GLY A 100 -18.15 7.86 13.11
CA GLY A 100 -18.09 8.31 11.71
C GLY A 100 -16.70 8.71 11.21
N GLN A 101 -15.68 8.61 12.05
CA GLN A 101 -14.27 8.70 11.67
C GLN A 101 -13.56 7.39 12.02
N GLY A 102 -12.35 7.18 11.53
CA GLY A 102 -11.62 5.97 11.87
C GLY A 102 -10.36 5.74 11.07
N MET A 103 -10.01 4.47 10.95
CA MET A 103 -8.89 4.03 10.12
C MET A 103 -9.25 2.75 9.38
N VAL A 104 -8.68 2.61 8.19
CA VAL A 104 -8.69 1.37 7.43
C VAL A 104 -7.26 0.84 7.34
N SER A 105 -7.13 -0.47 7.54
CA SER A 105 -5.88 -1.21 7.40
C SER A 105 -6.08 -2.34 6.41
N TYR A 106 -5.19 -2.41 5.43
CA TYR A 106 -5.15 -3.45 4.40
C TYR A 106 -4.01 -4.42 4.71
N PRO A 107 -4.30 -5.63 5.25
CA PRO A 107 -3.26 -6.52 5.75
C PRO A 107 -2.29 -7.03 4.67
N LEU A 108 -2.74 -7.08 3.41
CA LEU A 108 -1.95 -7.66 2.31
C LEU A 108 -0.80 -6.76 1.84
N ASN A 109 -0.99 -5.44 1.86
CA ASN A 109 -0.01 -4.48 1.38
C ASN A 109 0.54 -3.58 2.51
N GLY A 110 -0.02 -3.68 3.72
CA GLY A 110 0.35 -2.84 4.86
C GLY A 110 -0.05 -1.38 4.70
N CYS A 111 -0.95 -1.05 3.77
CA CYS A 111 -1.50 0.29 3.69
C CYS A 111 -2.43 0.54 4.87
N VAL A 112 -2.17 1.64 5.57
CA VAL A 112 -3.07 2.19 6.58
C VAL A 112 -3.46 3.60 6.17
N ALA A 113 -4.75 3.91 6.25
CA ALA A 113 -5.28 5.23 5.96
C ALA A 113 -6.28 5.66 7.04
N LEU A 114 -6.31 6.96 7.32
CA LEU A 114 -7.33 7.59 8.17
C LEU A 114 -8.58 7.87 7.35
N ILE A 115 -9.72 7.82 8.02
CA ILE A 115 -11.01 8.21 7.48
C ILE A 115 -11.52 9.38 8.32
N GLY A 116 -11.68 10.54 7.70
CA GLY A 116 -12.26 11.72 8.34
C GLY A 116 -13.77 11.60 8.51
N PHE A 117 -14.36 12.51 9.28
CA PHE A 117 -15.82 12.59 9.46
C PHE A 117 -16.60 12.85 8.16
N ASP A 118 -15.95 13.43 7.15
CA ASP A 118 -16.51 13.63 5.81
C ASP A 118 -16.34 12.38 4.92
N GLY A 119 -15.87 11.26 5.49
CA GLY A 119 -15.58 10.01 4.79
C GLY A 119 -14.26 10.05 4.02
N LYS A 120 -13.57 11.21 3.93
CA LYS A 120 -12.35 11.31 3.13
C LYS A 120 -11.24 10.45 3.70
N THR A 121 -10.52 9.83 2.78
CA THR A 121 -9.40 8.98 3.13
C THR A 121 -8.10 9.79 3.09
N SER A 122 -7.20 9.53 4.04
CA SER A 122 -5.86 10.13 4.03
C SER A 122 -4.85 9.04 4.36
N ALA A 123 -3.95 8.77 3.42
CA ALA A 123 -2.93 7.75 3.58
C ALA A 123 -1.98 8.09 4.75
N LEU A 124 -1.85 7.17 5.71
CA LEU A 124 -0.85 7.27 6.78
C LEU A 124 0.48 6.62 6.38
N THR A 125 0.45 5.76 5.38
CA THR A 125 1.59 4.95 4.95
C THR A 125 1.86 5.15 3.48
N LYS A 126 3.14 5.10 3.07
CA LYS A 126 3.55 5.27 1.66
C LYS A 126 3.14 4.10 0.76
N GLN A 127 2.68 3.01 1.36
CA GLN A 127 2.19 1.80 0.70
C GLN A 127 0.75 1.96 0.20
N CYS A 128 0.07 3.05 0.55
CA CYS A 128 -1.27 3.31 0.07
C CYS A 128 -1.29 3.75 -1.40
N PRO A 129 -2.30 3.31 -2.17
CA PRO A 129 -2.49 3.80 -3.53
C PRO A 129 -2.67 5.32 -3.56
N PRO A 130 -2.13 6.03 -4.55
CA PRO A 130 -2.26 7.49 -4.65
C PRO A 130 -3.70 7.96 -4.90
N SER A 131 -4.62 7.08 -5.30
CA SER A 131 -6.03 7.39 -5.53
C SER A 131 -6.82 7.60 -4.23
N THR A 132 -6.24 7.34 -3.05
CA THR A 132 -6.96 7.52 -1.78
C THR A 132 -7.15 8.97 -1.34
N ASP A 133 -6.49 9.94 -2.00
CA ASP A 133 -6.47 11.33 -1.50
C ASP A 133 -7.73 12.14 -1.88
N GLU A 134 -8.51 11.70 -2.86
CA GLU A 134 -9.76 12.37 -3.29
C GLU A 134 -11.03 11.55 -3.00
N GLY A 135 -10.88 10.24 -2.78
CA GLY A 135 -12.01 9.35 -2.53
C GLY A 135 -12.53 9.39 -1.10
N PHE A 136 -13.79 9.00 -0.95
CA PHE A 136 -14.47 8.95 0.35
C PHE A 136 -15.17 7.62 0.58
N TRP A 137 -15.23 7.23 1.85
CA TRP A 137 -15.99 6.08 2.32
C TRP A 137 -17.37 6.52 2.79
N ASP A 138 -18.38 5.77 2.36
CA ASP A 138 -19.72 5.78 2.94
C ASP A 138 -19.93 4.46 3.70
N PHE A 139 -20.44 4.58 4.92
CA PHE A 139 -20.70 3.44 5.80
C PHE A 139 -22.17 3.38 6.14
N SER A 140 -22.74 2.18 6.03
CA SER A 140 -24.10 1.91 6.52
C SER A 140 -24.09 0.66 7.39
N SER A 141 -24.90 0.66 8.44
CA SER A 141 -25.09 -0.50 9.30
C SER A 141 -26.50 -1.04 9.12
N PRO A 142 -26.72 -1.95 8.15
CA PRO A 142 -28.05 -2.52 7.92
C PRO A 142 -28.50 -3.41 9.08
N GLU A 143 -27.55 -4.05 9.76
CA GLU A 143 -27.79 -4.94 10.90
C GLU A 143 -26.75 -4.70 12.00
N PRO A 144 -27.09 -4.91 13.28
CA PRO A 144 -26.13 -4.82 14.38
C PRO A 144 -24.94 -5.76 14.16
N GLY A 145 -23.73 -5.19 14.16
CA GLY A 145 -22.49 -5.94 13.96
C GLY A 145 -22.13 -6.21 12.50
N ILE A 146 -22.91 -5.71 11.54
CA ILE A 146 -22.56 -5.69 10.12
C ILE A 146 -22.46 -4.24 9.65
N VAL A 147 -21.39 -3.92 8.94
CA VAL A 147 -21.17 -2.64 8.29
C VAL A 147 -20.92 -2.87 6.81
N GLU A 148 -21.73 -2.25 5.98
CA GLU A 148 -21.45 -2.12 4.56
C GLU A 148 -20.57 -0.89 4.36
N ALA A 149 -19.41 -1.10 3.76
CA ALA A 149 -18.46 -0.06 3.39
C ALA A 149 -18.47 0.11 1.87
N ARG A 150 -18.67 1.34 1.41
CA ARG A 150 -18.65 1.71 -0.02
C ARG A 150 -17.67 2.85 -0.23
N PHE A 151 -16.77 2.69 -1.19
CA PHE A 151 -15.80 3.71 -1.56
C PHE A 151 -16.18 4.30 -2.90
N TYR A 152 -16.05 5.62 -3.00
CA TYR A 152 -16.29 6.39 -4.20
C TYR A 152 -15.02 7.19 -4.50
N GLU A 153 -14.58 7.20 -5.75
CA GLU A 153 -13.37 7.96 -6.11
C GLU A 153 -13.68 9.46 -6.13
N HIS A 154 -14.92 9.83 -6.49
CA HIS A 154 -15.37 11.22 -6.56
C HIS A 154 -16.78 11.40 -5.98
N HIS A 155 -17.04 12.55 -5.35
CA HIS A 155 -18.34 12.89 -4.75
C HIS A 155 -19.57 12.86 -5.68
N ASN A 156 -19.36 12.85 -7.00
CA ASN A 156 -20.44 12.87 -8.00
C ASN A 156 -20.70 11.50 -8.64
N GLU A 157 -20.03 10.43 -8.19
CA GLU A 157 -20.26 9.08 -8.71
C GLU A 157 -21.49 8.43 -8.08
N GLU A 158 -22.39 7.88 -8.91
CA GLU A 158 -23.58 7.16 -8.45
C GLU A 158 -23.26 5.72 -8.00
N SER A 159 -22.19 5.12 -8.52
CA SER A 159 -21.79 3.74 -8.24
C SER A 159 -20.47 3.70 -7.47
N PRO A 160 -20.38 2.91 -6.38
CA PRO A 160 -19.13 2.76 -5.65
C PRO A 160 -18.10 2.01 -6.50
N SER A 161 -16.84 2.45 -6.44
CA SER A 161 -15.72 1.75 -7.09
C SER A 161 -15.30 0.52 -6.28
N VAL A 162 -15.50 0.55 -4.96
CA VAL A 162 -15.24 -0.57 -4.06
C VAL A 162 -16.40 -0.73 -3.10
N GLU A 163 -16.84 -1.97 -2.87
CA GLU A 163 -17.84 -2.27 -1.85
C GLU A 163 -17.49 -3.52 -1.05
N GLY A 164 -17.98 -3.61 0.17
CA GLY A 164 -17.89 -4.85 0.95
C GLY A 164 -18.73 -4.82 2.20
N ALA A 165 -19.14 -6.01 2.64
CA ALA A 165 -19.76 -6.23 3.93
C ALA A 165 -18.70 -6.67 4.94
N LEU A 166 -18.62 -5.95 6.05
CA LEU A 166 -17.67 -6.17 7.13
C LEU A 166 -18.43 -6.60 8.38
N SER A 167 -17.89 -7.59 9.07
CA SER A 167 -18.43 -8.12 10.32
C SER A 167 -17.66 -7.59 11.51
N LEU A 168 -18.35 -7.30 12.61
CA LEU A 168 -17.74 -6.86 13.86
C LEU A 168 -16.77 -7.94 14.37
N LEU A 169 -15.52 -7.54 14.57
CA LEU A 169 -14.51 -8.34 15.22
C LEU A 169 -14.75 -8.25 16.73
N VAL A 170 -15.31 -9.32 17.30
CA VAL A 170 -15.46 -9.45 18.76
C VAL A 170 -14.19 -10.13 19.28
N GLU A 171 -13.39 -9.40 20.06
CA GLU A 171 -12.32 -9.96 20.90
C GLU A 171 -12.87 -10.46 22.25
#